data_AF-A0A8H7PMT3-F1
#
_entry.id   AF-A0A8H7PMT3-F1
#
_cell.length_a   1.000
_cell.length_b   1.000
_cell.length_c   1.000
_cell.angle_alpha   90.00
_cell.angle_beta   90.00
_cell.angle_gamma   90.00
#
_symmetry.space_group_name_H-M   'P 1'
#
loop_
_entity.id
_entity.type
_entity.pdbx_description
1 polymer ?
#
loop_
_entity_poly.entity_id
_entity_poly.type
_entity_poly.pdbx_seq_one_letter_code
_entity_poly.pdbx_strand_id
1 'polypeptide(L)'
;MTTNNNSSVSNFLLDPWSPIKIALPSVAIQAVLHYTVLEKLPIRSLTLALSLVNTYWFASTLNQSFLDTPITLLSSTDDKVHSANVGRLIFNWLNKLEIAVSVVSLDLYCVWRQKIIDRGGFIDKVLVATTLLPPAIVLLQSSYLLPTLNKRADKMIKGLPLEPSSVHKQYIGFEVAKVVGLAVAGLRFGKLLTH
;
A
#
# COMPACT_ATOMS: atom_id res chain seq x y z
N MET A 1 36.63 0.86 -7.08
CA MET A 1 35.64 1.09 -6.01
C MET A 1 34.87 2.35 -6.34
N THR A 2 33.74 2.22 -7.04
CA THR A 2 32.85 3.36 -7.32
C THR A 2 32.01 3.60 -6.08
N THR A 3 32.29 4.67 -5.35
CA THR A 3 31.42 5.16 -4.29
C THR A 3 30.07 5.51 -4.92
N ASN A 4 29.06 4.67 -4.68
CA ASN A 4 27.68 4.95 -5.09
C ASN A 4 27.24 6.24 -4.38
N ASN A 5 27.35 7.37 -5.07
CA ASN A 5 26.98 8.68 -4.55
C ASN A 5 25.45 8.85 -4.66
N ASN A 6 24.73 7.95 -3.99
CA ASN A 6 23.28 7.99 -3.95
C ASN A 6 22.83 9.24 -3.19
N SER A 7 21.85 9.96 -3.73
CA SER A 7 21.23 11.09 -3.04
C SER A 7 20.63 10.64 -1.70
N SER A 8 20.49 11.58 -0.75
CA SER A 8 19.86 11.30 0.55
C SER A 8 18.47 10.68 0.41
N VAL A 9 17.72 11.07 -0.63
CA VAL A 9 16.41 10.49 -0.95
C VAL A 9 16.54 9.03 -1.37
N SER A 10 17.46 8.69 -2.26
CA SER A 10 17.69 7.30 -2.68
C SER A 10 18.09 6.41 -1.51
N ASN A 11 18.94 6.91 -0.61
CA ASN A 11 19.33 6.17 0.60
C ASN A 11 18.15 5.94 1.54
N PHE A 12 17.30 6.95 1.71
CA PHE A 12 16.06 6.80 2.48
C PHE A 12 15.08 5.80 1.84
N LEU A 13 14.93 5.83 0.51
CA LEU A 13 14.03 4.91 -0.18
C LEU A 13 14.48 3.46 -0.04
N LEU A 14 15.78 3.19 -0.13
CA LEU A 14 16.34 1.84 -0.08
C LEU A 14 16.58 1.31 1.34
N ASP A 15 16.47 2.16 2.36
CA ASP A 15 16.65 1.76 3.77
C ASP A 15 15.55 0.77 4.21
N PRO A 16 15.89 -0.45 4.67
CA PRO A 16 14.93 -1.43 5.17
C PRO A 16 14.08 -0.95 6.35
N TRP A 17 14.57 0.03 7.12
CA TRP A 17 13.88 0.60 8.28
C TRP A 17 13.02 1.82 7.94
N SER A 18 13.13 2.33 6.71
CA SER A 18 12.32 3.46 6.26
C SER A 18 10.80 3.26 6.32
N PRO A 19 10.23 2.05 6.14
CA PRO A 19 8.81 1.80 6.38
C PRO A 19 8.38 2.14 7.81
N ILE A 20 9.18 1.75 8.80
CA ILE A 20 8.92 2.01 10.22
C ILE A 20 9.06 3.51 10.52
N LYS A 21 10.07 4.16 9.93
CA LYS A 21 10.28 5.61 10.06
C LYS A 21 9.11 6.43 9.53
N ILE A 22 8.30 5.89 8.62
CA ILE A 22 7.06 6.53 8.14
C ILE A 22 5.85 6.08 8.96
N ALA A 23 5.77 4.78 9.30
CA ALA A 23 4.67 4.26 10.11
C ALA A 23 4.54 4.99 11.45
N LEU A 24 5.65 5.23 12.16
CA LEU A 24 5.65 5.90 13.46
C LEU A 24 5.04 7.32 13.43
N PRO A 25 5.53 8.26 12.62
CA PRO A 25 4.92 9.59 12.54
C PRO A 25 3.51 9.54 11.94
N SER A 26 3.22 8.64 10.98
CA SER A 26 1.85 8.47 10.46
C SER A 26 0.88 8.05 11.57
N VAL A 27 1.26 7.10 12.43
CA VAL A 27 0.44 6.67 13.57
C VAL A 27 0.30 7.80 14.60
N ALA A 28 1.37 8.53 14.89
CA ALA A 28 1.31 9.65 15.85
C ALA A 28 0.36 10.76 15.37
N ILE A 29 0.48 11.17 14.10
CA ILE A 29 -0.43 12.14 13.48
C ILE A 29 -1.86 11.60 13.47
N GLN A 30 -2.03 10.34 13.10
CA GLN A 30 -3.34 9.72 13.05
C GLN A 30 -3.98 9.63 14.44
N ALA A 31 -3.22 9.33 15.48
CA ALA A 31 -3.72 9.31 16.86
C ALA A 31 -4.22 10.70 17.30
N VAL A 32 -3.52 11.77 16.92
CA VAL A 32 -4.00 13.13 17.18
C VAL A 32 -5.30 13.39 16.42
N LEU A 33 -5.37 13.05 15.13
CA LEU A 33 -6.58 13.21 14.32
C LEU A 33 -7.76 12.37 14.82
N HIS A 34 -7.49 11.18 15.37
CA HIS A 34 -8.48 10.27 15.93
C HIS A 34 -9.30 10.96 17.03
N TYR A 35 -8.61 11.43 18.07
CA TYR A 35 -9.25 12.07 19.23
C TYR A 35 -9.78 13.47 18.94
N THR A 36 -9.13 14.21 18.03
CA THR A 36 -9.52 15.61 17.76
C THR A 36 -10.69 15.70 16.80
N VAL A 37 -10.72 14.85 15.76
CA VAL A 37 -11.64 14.94 14.62
C VAL A 37 -12.49 13.68 14.46
N LEU A 38 -11.88 12.49 14.30
CA LEU A 38 -12.58 11.30 13.79
C LEU A 38 -13.66 10.78 14.73
N GLU A 39 -13.41 10.75 16.05
CA GLU A 39 -14.41 10.31 17.02
C GLU A 39 -15.68 11.16 17.00
N LYS A 40 -15.56 12.44 16.64
CA LYS A 40 -16.68 13.40 16.61
C LYS A 40 -17.49 13.32 15.33
N LEU A 41 -16.99 12.64 14.29
CA LEU A 41 -17.69 12.56 13.02
C LEU A 41 -18.94 11.67 13.11
N PRO A 42 -20.02 12.04 12.38
CA PRO A 42 -21.18 11.18 12.24
C PRO A 42 -20.86 9.97 11.37
N ILE A 43 -21.62 8.90 11.57
CA ILE A 43 -21.37 7.62 10.90
C ILE A 43 -21.39 7.74 9.37
N ARG A 44 -22.26 8.60 8.82
CA ARG A 44 -22.34 8.88 7.39
C ARG A 44 -21.05 9.50 6.84
N SER A 45 -20.43 10.43 7.57
CA SER A 45 -19.15 11.03 7.17
C SER A 45 -18.01 10.03 7.22
N LEU A 46 -18.00 9.13 8.21
CA LEU A 46 -17.01 8.05 8.29
C LEU A 46 -17.19 7.05 7.14
N THR A 47 -18.42 6.65 6.82
CA THR A 47 -18.71 5.79 5.66
C THR A 47 -18.27 6.45 4.35
N LEU A 48 -18.51 7.76 4.19
CA LEU A 48 -18.06 8.53 3.02
C LEU A 48 -16.53 8.54 2.95
N ALA A 49 -15.85 8.86 4.06
CA ALA A 49 -14.39 8.87 4.12
C ALA A 49 -13.79 7.50 3.78
N LEU A 50 -14.37 6.41 4.30
CA LEU A 50 -13.97 5.04 3.96
C LEU A 50 -14.16 4.74 2.48
N SER A 51 -15.31 5.10 1.90
CA SER A 51 -15.56 4.92 0.46
C SER A 51 -14.53 5.69 -0.38
N LEU A 52 -14.22 6.94 -0.02
CA LEU A 52 -13.27 7.78 -0.72
C LEU A 52 -11.83 7.24 -0.61
N VAL A 53 -11.39 6.86 0.59
CA VAL A 53 -10.05 6.31 0.82
C VAL A 53 -9.86 5.01 0.03
N ASN A 54 -10.85 4.11 0.04
CA ASN A 54 -10.79 2.86 -0.73
C ASN A 54 -10.76 3.12 -2.24
N THR A 55 -11.58 4.06 -2.72
CA THR A 55 -11.63 4.40 -4.16
C THR A 55 -10.34 5.08 -4.62
N TYR A 56 -9.79 5.99 -3.82
CA TYR A 56 -8.51 6.63 -4.10
C TYR A 56 -7.38 5.61 -4.13
N TRP A 57 -7.32 4.73 -3.14
CA TRP A 57 -6.29 3.70 -3.06
C TRP A 57 -6.41 2.70 -4.21
N PHE A 58 -7.63 2.29 -4.56
CA PHE A 58 -7.89 1.46 -5.74
C PHE A 58 -7.34 2.13 -7.01
N ALA A 59 -7.68 3.39 -7.24
CA ALA A 59 -7.26 4.12 -8.42
C ALA A 59 -5.74 4.31 -8.48
N SER A 60 -5.11 4.65 -7.35
CA SER A 60 -3.65 4.84 -7.29
C SER A 60 -2.89 3.53 -7.52
N THR A 61 -3.31 2.44 -6.88
CA THR A 61 -2.71 1.10 -7.07
C THR A 61 -2.90 0.63 -8.52
N LEU A 62 -4.10 0.77 -9.09
CA LEU A 62 -4.33 0.40 -10.49
C LEU A 62 -3.43 1.19 -11.44
N ASN A 63 -3.39 2.50 -11.28
CA ASN A 63 -2.58 3.36 -12.14
C ASN A 63 -1.10 3.00 -12.05
N GLN A 64 -0.57 2.89 -10.83
CA GLN A 64 0.87 2.67 -10.65
C GLN A 64 1.30 1.24 -11.00
N SER A 65 0.59 0.23 -10.50
CA SER A 65 1.01 -1.18 -10.66
C SER A 65 0.70 -1.73 -12.05
N PHE A 66 -0.37 -1.29 -12.71
CA PHE A 66 -0.86 -1.90 -13.95
C PHE A 66 -0.79 -1.00 -15.19
N LEU A 67 -0.79 0.32 -15.04
CA LEU A 67 -0.68 1.25 -16.18
C LEU A 67 0.74 1.78 -16.32
N ASP A 68 1.22 2.51 -15.32
CA ASP A 68 2.47 3.26 -15.40
C ASP A 68 3.69 2.32 -15.40
N THR A 69 3.74 1.35 -14.48
CA THR A 69 4.93 0.50 -14.32
C THR A 69 5.21 -0.35 -15.56
N PRO A 70 4.23 -1.09 -16.13
CA PRO A 70 4.50 -1.87 -17.34
C PRO A 70 4.97 -0.98 -18.49
N ILE A 71 4.32 0.17 -18.73
CA ILE A 71 4.69 1.08 -19.82
C ILE A 71 6.11 1.63 -19.62
N THR A 72 6.44 2.06 -18.40
CA THR A 72 7.75 2.63 -18.06
C THR A 72 8.87 1.61 -18.18
N LEU A 73 8.62 0.35 -17.80
CA LEU A 73 9.62 -0.72 -17.89
C LEU A 73 9.72 -1.33 -19.30
N LEU A 74 8.67 -1.20 -20.13
CA LEU A 74 8.69 -1.62 -21.54
C LEU A 74 9.33 -0.58 -22.45
N SER A 75 9.23 0.71 -22.13
CA SER A 75 9.79 1.80 -22.92
C SER A 75 11.29 2.03 -22.69
N SER A 76 11.87 1.43 -21.65
CA SER A 76 13.32 1.50 -21.39
C SER A 76 14.08 0.73 -22.46
N THR A 77 14.67 1.46 -23.41
CA THR A 77 15.16 0.89 -24.68
C THR A 77 16.38 -0.02 -24.55
N ASP A 78 17.22 0.08 -23.51
CA ASP A 78 18.55 -0.57 -23.58
C ASP A 78 19.12 -1.27 -22.33
N ASP A 79 18.52 -1.25 -21.11
CA ASP A 79 19.16 -1.93 -19.98
C ASP A 79 18.21 -2.48 -18.89
N LYS A 80 18.13 -3.82 -18.79
CA LYS A 80 17.42 -4.53 -17.70
C LYS A 80 17.89 -4.10 -16.30
N VAL A 81 19.18 -3.77 -16.19
CA VAL A 81 19.81 -3.29 -14.96
C VAL A 81 19.28 -1.91 -14.57
N HIS A 82 19.11 -1.01 -15.54
CA HIS A 82 18.58 0.32 -15.32
C HIS A 82 17.13 0.25 -14.82
N SER A 83 16.29 -0.52 -15.53
CA SER A 83 14.87 -0.69 -15.18
C SER A 83 14.69 -1.35 -13.82
N ALA A 84 15.57 -2.29 -13.46
CA ALA A 84 15.60 -2.88 -12.12
C ALA A 84 15.96 -1.84 -11.02
N ASN A 85 16.90 -0.93 -11.29
CA ASN A 85 17.28 0.11 -10.32
C ASN A 85 16.17 1.13 -10.11
N VAL A 86 15.56 1.62 -11.21
CA VAL A 86 14.42 2.55 -11.16
C VAL A 86 13.22 1.90 -10.46
N GLY A 87 12.90 0.65 -10.80
CA GLY A 87 11.82 -0.10 -10.18
C GLY A 87 11.97 -0.19 -8.66
N ARG A 88 13.18 -0.50 -8.15
CA ARG A 88 13.43 -0.52 -6.69
C ARG A 88 13.04 0.79 -6.03
N LEU A 89 13.43 1.93 -6.60
CA LEU A 89 13.16 3.24 -6.00
C LEU A 89 11.65 3.54 -5.97
N ILE A 90 10.97 3.34 -7.11
CA ILE A 90 9.53 3.57 -7.23
C ILE A 90 8.77 2.69 -6.25
N PHE A 91 8.97 1.37 -6.27
CA PHE A 91 8.21 0.46 -5.40
C PHE A 91 8.48 0.66 -3.91
N ASN A 92 9.71 1.04 -3.52
CA ASN A 92 9.98 1.39 -2.12
C ASN A 92 9.34 2.72 -1.71
N TRP A 93 9.18 3.67 -2.63
CA TRP A 93 8.42 4.89 -2.38
C TRP A 93 6.92 4.60 -2.23
N LEU A 94 6.36 3.82 -3.15
CA LEU A 94 4.95 3.44 -3.11
C LEU A 94 4.59 2.69 -1.84
N ASN A 95 5.40 1.70 -1.45
CA ASN A 95 5.18 0.95 -0.20
C ASN A 95 5.08 1.86 1.03
N LYS A 96 5.87 2.94 1.08
CA LYS A 96 5.82 3.92 2.18
C LYS A 96 4.51 4.70 2.20
N LEU A 97 4.04 5.15 1.03
CA LEU A 97 2.76 5.82 0.90
C LEU A 97 1.60 4.88 1.26
N GLU A 98 1.67 3.63 0.81
CA GLU A 98 0.66 2.62 1.13
C GLU A 98 0.60 2.29 2.62
N ILE A 99 1.72 2.33 3.34
CA ILE A 99 1.72 2.21 4.81
C ILE A 99 0.95 3.37 5.44
N ALA A 100 1.19 4.60 5.01
CA ALA A 100 0.47 5.77 5.54
C ALA A 100 -1.04 5.67 5.27
N VAL A 101 -1.43 5.30 4.04
CA VAL A 101 -2.85 5.10 3.67
C VAL A 101 -3.47 3.93 4.43
N SER A 102 -2.70 2.85 4.67
CA SER A 102 -3.15 1.70 5.47
C SER A 102 -3.49 2.10 6.90
N VAL A 103 -2.66 2.92 7.54
CA VAL A 103 -2.90 3.43 8.90
C VAL A 103 -4.17 4.25 8.95
N VAL A 104 -4.36 5.18 8.01
CA VAL A 104 -5.58 6.01 7.92
C VAL A 104 -6.82 5.14 7.69
N SER A 105 -6.76 4.19 6.76
CA SER A 105 -7.88 3.31 6.43
C SER A 105 -8.28 2.42 7.61
N LEU A 106 -7.31 1.86 8.34
CA LEU A 106 -7.57 1.02 9.50
C LEU A 106 -8.20 1.81 10.64
N ASP A 107 -7.69 3.00 10.91
CA ASP A 107 -8.21 3.86 11.98
C ASP A 107 -9.66 4.31 11.69
N LEU A 108 -9.92 4.78 10.47
CA LEU A 108 -11.28 5.10 10.02
C LEU A 108 -12.24 3.91 10.18
N TYR A 109 -11.77 2.72 9.81
CA TYR A 109 -12.57 1.50 9.93
C TYR A 109 -12.83 1.12 11.39
N CYS A 110 -11.85 1.25 12.28
CA CYS A 110 -12.01 0.99 13.71
C CYS A 110 -13.05 1.90 14.35
N VAL A 111 -12.97 3.23 14.10
CA VAL A 111 -13.95 4.20 14.62
C VAL A 111 -15.35 3.92 14.06
N TRP A 112 -15.44 3.66 12.76
CA TRP A 112 -16.70 3.32 12.11
C TRP A 112 -17.32 2.05 12.68
N ARG A 113 -16.52 0.98 12.81
CA ARG A 113 -16.94 -0.31 13.35
C ARG A 113 -17.44 -0.18 14.79
N GLN A 114 -16.73 0.57 15.63
CA GLN A 114 -17.14 0.79 17.01
C GLN A 114 -18.53 1.43 17.07
N LYS A 115 -18.76 2.51 16.31
CA LYS A 115 -20.07 3.19 16.26
C LYS A 115 -21.21 2.32 15.73
N ILE A 116 -20.94 1.39 14.81
CA ILE A 116 -21.94 0.42 14.34
C ILE A 116 -22.31 -0.56 15.46
N ILE A 117 -21.30 -1.12 16.13
CA ILE A 117 -21.48 -2.10 17.21
C ILE A 117 -22.24 -1.47 18.40
N ASP A 118 -21.88 -0.24 18.79
CA ASP A 118 -22.54 0.49 19.89
C ASP A 118 -24.04 0.73 19.63
N ARG A 119 -24.44 0.78 18.35
CA ARG A 119 -25.83 0.94 17.91
C ARG A 119 -26.55 -0.40 17.67
N GLY A 120 -25.91 -1.53 17.99
CA GLY A 120 -26.45 -2.87 17.74
C GLY A 120 -26.51 -3.27 16.26
N GLY A 121 -25.73 -2.61 15.40
CA GLY A 121 -25.70 -2.88 13.97
C GLY A 121 -24.91 -4.14 13.62
N PHE A 122 -25.27 -4.77 12.50
CA PHE A 122 -24.58 -5.93 11.96
C PHE A 122 -23.55 -5.52 10.90
N ILE A 123 -22.37 -6.15 10.91
CA ILE A 123 -21.31 -5.91 9.93
C ILE A 123 -21.10 -7.19 9.11
N ASP A 124 -21.25 -7.06 7.79
CA ASP A 124 -21.02 -8.15 6.84
C ASP A 124 -19.55 -8.64 6.91
N LYS A 125 -19.35 -9.96 7.04
CA LYS A 125 -18.02 -10.60 7.05
C LYS A 125 -17.24 -10.27 5.78
N VAL A 126 -17.92 -10.13 4.64
CA VAL A 126 -17.28 -9.76 3.37
C VAL A 126 -16.68 -8.35 3.46
N LEU A 127 -17.40 -7.41 4.07
CA LEU A 127 -16.92 -6.03 4.26
C LEU A 127 -15.68 -6.01 5.16
N VAL A 128 -15.71 -6.76 6.27
CA VAL A 128 -14.56 -6.88 7.18
C VAL A 128 -13.36 -7.45 6.43
N ALA A 129 -13.54 -8.58 5.73
CA ALA A 129 -12.46 -9.23 5.02
C ALA A 129 -11.84 -8.33 3.93
N THR A 130 -12.68 -7.67 3.14
CA THR A 130 -12.23 -6.80 2.03
C THR A 130 -11.59 -5.50 2.49
N THR A 131 -11.95 -5.01 3.68
CA THR A 131 -11.34 -3.81 4.28
C THR A 131 -9.99 -4.12 4.94
N LEU A 132 -9.84 -5.30 5.56
CA LEU A 132 -8.59 -5.71 6.21
C LEU A 132 -7.56 -6.32 5.24
N LEU A 133 -7.99 -6.79 4.08
CA LEU A 133 -7.11 -7.42 3.08
C LEU A 133 -6.02 -6.47 2.55
N PRO A 134 -6.30 -5.22 2.10
CA PRO A 134 -5.27 -4.33 1.56
C PRO A 134 -4.16 -4.00 2.56
N PRO A 135 -4.45 -3.58 3.82
CA PRO A 135 -3.40 -3.37 4.82
C PRO A 135 -2.57 -4.63 5.11
N ALA A 136 -3.20 -5.80 5.17
CA ALA A 136 -2.48 -7.07 5.37
C ALA A 136 -1.52 -7.37 4.21
N ILE A 137 -1.93 -7.08 2.98
CA ILE A 137 -1.08 -7.21 1.79
C ILE A 137 0.09 -6.25 1.85
N VAL A 138 -0.12 -4.97 2.22
CA VAL A 138 0.96 -3.99 2.37
C VAL A 138 1.99 -4.45 3.41
N LEU A 139 1.53 -4.99 4.55
CA LEU A 139 2.43 -5.53 5.57
C LEU A 139 3.28 -6.68 5.03
N LEU A 140 2.68 -7.61 4.28
CA LEU A 140 3.39 -8.72 3.64
C LEU A 140 4.37 -8.22 2.56
N GLN A 141 3.96 -7.24 1.77
CA GLN A 141 4.78 -6.63 0.73
C GLN A 141 5.99 -5.93 1.34
N SER A 142 5.77 -5.11 2.37
CA SER A 142 6.82 -4.36 3.04
C SER A 142 7.82 -5.25 3.78
N SER A 143 7.35 -6.33 4.41
CA SER A 143 8.20 -7.19 5.26
C SER A 143 8.91 -8.30 4.49
N TYR A 144 8.30 -8.82 3.42
CA TYR A 144 8.80 -10.02 2.74
C TYR A 144 9.03 -9.84 1.25
N LEU A 145 7.99 -9.48 0.48
CA LEU A 145 8.07 -9.51 -0.98
C LEU A 145 9.03 -8.45 -1.51
N LEU A 146 8.89 -7.21 -1.04
CA LEU A 146 9.69 -6.08 -1.52
C LEU A 146 11.17 -6.19 -1.11
N PRO A 147 11.53 -6.54 0.13
CA PRO A 147 12.92 -6.84 0.48
C PRO A 147 13.54 -7.94 -0.37
N THR A 148 12.78 -8.99 -0.68
CA THR A 148 13.26 -10.12 -1.50
C THR A 148 13.48 -9.69 -2.96
N LEU A 149 12.56 -8.92 -3.53
CA LEU A 149 12.70 -8.33 -4.87
C LEU A 149 13.88 -7.35 -4.94
N ASN A 150 14.06 -6.52 -3.91
CA ASN A 150 15.18 -5.58 -3.82
C ASN A 150 16.54 -6.30 -3.80
N LYS A 151 16.68 -7.38 -3.02
CA LYS A 151 17.90 -8.20 -2.99
C LYS A 151 18.18 -8.83 -4.35
N ARG A 152 17.15 -9.29 -5.05
CA ARG A 152 17.29 -9.88 -6.38
C ARG A 152 17.72 -8.84 -7.42
N ALA A 153 17.10 -7.67 -7.41
CA ALA A 153 17.47 -6.57 -8.28
C ALA A 153 18.90 -6.07 -7.99
N ASP A 154 19.33 -6.06 -6.71
CA ASP A 154 20.71 -5.73 -6.34
C ASP A 154 21.74 -6.74 -6.88
N LYS A 155 21.42 -8.04 -6.84
CA LYS A 155 22.25 -9.08 -7.48
C LYS A 155 22.35 -8.87 -8.99
N MET A 156 21.23 -8.54 -9.64
CA MET A 156 21.19 -8.24 -11.08
C MET A 156 22.09 -7.04 -11.43
N ILE A 157 22.01 -5.97 -10.65
CA ILE A 157 22.83 -4.76 -10.85
C ILE A 157 24.33 -5.06 -10.65
N LYS A 158 24.67 -6.00 -9.77
CA LYS A 158 26.05 -6.45 -9.52
C LYS A 158 26.55 -7.51 -10.53
N GLY A 159 25.74 -7.91 -11.51
CA GLY A 159 26.10 -8.95 -12.48
C GLY A 159 26.20 -10.36 -11.87
N LEU A 160 25.60 -10.60 -10.71
CA LEU A 160 25.62 -11.89 -10.04
C LEU A 160 24.56 -12.84 -10.62
N PRO A 161 24.79 -14.17 -10.61
CA PRO A 161 23.82 -15.14 -11.09
C PRO A 161 22.52 -15.07 -10.27
N LEU A 162 21.39 -15.19 -10.97
CA LEU A 162 20.05 -15.14 -10.39
C LEU A 162 19.44 -16.53 -10.39
N GLU A 163 19.09 -17.04 -9.21
CA GLU A 163 18.32 -18.28 -9.08
C GLU A 163 16.89 -18.10 -9.63
N PRO A 164 16.20 -19.16 -10.09
CA PRO A 164 14.78 -19.08 -10.43
C PRO A 164 13.95 -18.64 -9.23
N SER A 165 12.98 -17.74 -9.42
CA SER A 165 12.11 -17.28 -8.34
C SER A 165 10.73 -16.88 -8.85
N SER A 166 9.70 -17.29 -8.12
CA SER A 166 8.30 -16.93 -8.38
C SER A 166 7.84 -15.68 -7.60
N VAL A 167 8.72 -15.04 -6.83
CA VAL A 167 8.36 -13.93 -5.92
C VAL A 167 7.73 -12.76 -6.69
N HIS A 168 8.19 -12.48 -7.91
CA HIS A 168 7.57 -11.45 -8.74
C HIS A 168 6.12 -11.80 -9.14
N LYS A 169 5.85 -13.06 -9.49
CA LYS A 169 4.48 -13.52 -9.78
C LYS A 169 3.58 -13.48 -8.54
N GLN A 170 4.13 -13.81 -7.37
CA GLN A 170 3.42 -13.68 -6.09
C GLN A 170 3.07 -12.22 -5.81
N TYR A 171 4.00 -11.30 -6.01
CA TYR A 171 3.75 -9.86 -5.86
C TYR A 171 2.59 -9.39 -6.75
N ILE A 172 2.59 -9.78 -8.04
CA ILE A 172 1.47 -9.47 -8.95
C ILE A 172 0.15 -10.06 -8.44
N GLY A 173 0.14 -11.31 -7.99
CA GLY A 173 -1.06 -11.95 -7.44
C GLY A 173 -1.64 -11.19 -6.24
N PHE A 174 -0.76 -10.71 -5.35
CA PHE A 174 -1.17 -9.87 -4.21
C PHE A 174 -1.66 -8.48 -4.64
N GLU A 175 -1.05 -7.86 -5.65
CA GLU A 175 -1.53 -6.60 -6.22
C GLU A 175 -2.96 -6.75 -6.78
N VAL A 176 -3.22 -7.82 -7.53
CA VAL A 176 -4.57 -8.11 -8.06
C VAL A 176 -5.56 -8.33 -6.92
N ALA A 177 -5.21 -9.12 -5.91
CA ALA A 177 -6.07 -9.35 -4.75
C ALA A 177 -6.37 -8.06 -3.98
N LYS A 178 -5.38 -7.17 -3.83
CA LYS A 178 -5.52 -5.86 -3.19
C LYS A 178 -6.51 -4.97 -3.96
N VAL A 179 -6.35 -4.88 -5.29
CA VAL A 179 -7.25 -4.11 -6.16
C VAL A 179 -8.69 -4.63 -6.07
N VAL A 180 -8.91 -5.95 -6.11
CA VAL A 180 -10.23 -6.55 -5.96
C VAL A 180 -10.82 -6.25 -4.58
N GLY A 181 -10.02 -6.38 -3.52
CA GLY A 181 -10.42 -6.06 -2.15
C GLY A 181 -10.88 -4.60 -2.01
N LEU A 182 -10.09 -3.66 -2.51
CA LEU A 182 -10.40 -2.22 -2.48
C LEU A 182 -11.66 -1.89 -3.29
N ALA A 183 -11.84 -2.49 -4.47
CA ALA A 183 -13.04 -2.30 -5.28
C ALA A 183 -14.30 -2.77 -4.55
N VAL A 184 -14.27 -3.98 -3.98
CA VAL A 184 -15.42 -4.53 -3.25
C VAL A 184 -15.70 -3.71 -1.99
N ALA A 185 -14.68 -3.35 -1.20
CA ALA A 185 -14.84 -2.53 0.00
C ALA A 185 -15.42 -1.14 -0.34
N GLY A 186 -14.87 -0.46 -1.35
CA GLY A 186 -15.34 0.84 -1.81
C GLY A 186 -16.81 0.81 -2.24
N LEU A 187 -17.20 -0.16 -3.07
CA LEU A 187 -18.59 -0.32 -3.51
C LEU A 187 -19.55 -0.63 -2.34
N ARG A 188 -19.10 -1.45 -1.39
CA ARG A 188 -19.90 -1.80 -0.21
C ARG A 188 -20.12 -0.58 0.70
N PHE A 189 -19.08 0.20 0.98
CA PHE A 189 -19.21 1.45 1.74
C PHE A 189 -20.06 2.47 0.98
N GLY A 190 -19.90 2.59 -0.34
CA GLY A 190 -20.75 3.45 -1.17
C GLY A 190 -22.24 3.08 -1.08
N LYS A 191 -22.57 1.78 -1.12
CA LYS A 191 -23.95 1.31 -0.96
C LYS A 191 -24.55 1.63 0.42
N LEU A 192 -23.73 1.66 1.47
CA LEU A 192 -24.17 2.05 2.81
C LEU A 192 -24.52 3.55 2.93
N LEU A 193 -24.16 4.38 1.95
CA LEU A 193 -24.54 5.80 1.91
C LEU A 193 -25.91 6.04 1.27
N THR A 194 -26.35 5.13 0.41
CA THR A 194 -27.61 5.26 -0.34
C THR A 194 -28.83 4.70 0.40
N HIS A 195 -28.62 4.05 1.54
CA HIS A 195 -29.65 3.52 2.43
C HIS A 195 -29.60 4.24 3.79
#